data_AF-A0A938ACU8-F1
#
_entry.id   AF-A0A938ACU8-F1
#
_cell.length_a   1.000
_cell.length_b   1.000
_cell.length_c   1.000
_cell.angle_alpha   90.00
_cell.angle_beta   90.00
_cell.angle_gamma   90.00
#
_symmetry.space_group_name_H-M   'P 1'
#
loop_
_entity.id
_entity.type
_entity.pdbx_description
1 polymer ?
#
loop_
_entity_poly.entity_id
_entity_poly.type
_entity_poly.pdbx_seq_one_letter_code
_entity_poly.pdbx_strand_id
1 'polypeptide(L)'
;MPSVVSRPQMPGSIETSDPSHGKPPTGDGWAHEVKWDSYRGQAHRRNRSVKISTRRGNDWSKTFALVAEALSWPRAEDAIVDGEVVALTGGLPDLRKLRRQLGEPSPDIVYQVFDLLWHDGEDLRSEHYVVRRNRLREPIDKGGAQLQ
;
A
#
# COMPACT_ATOMS: atom_id res chain seq x y z
N MET A 1 11.61 20.68 33.85
CA MET A 1 10.44 19.88 33.45
C MET A 1 10.78 19.17 32.16
N PRO A 2 10.61 17.84 32.04
CA PRO A 2 10.85 17.19 30.76
C PRO A 2 9.71 17.58 29.81
N SER A 3 10.07 18.16 28.67
CA SER A 3 9.14 18.46 27.58
C SER A 3 8.56 17.13 27.09
N VAL A 4 7.26 16.93 27.26
CA VAL A 4 6.55 15.81 26.63
C VAL A 4 6.54 16.11 25.14
N VAL A 5 7.47 15.52 24.39
CA VAL A 5 7.39 15.51 22.93
C VAL A 5 6.17 14.66 22.58
N SER A 6 5.10 15.31 22.10
CA SER A 6 3.93 14.59 21.61
C SER A 6 4.37 13.66 20.49
N ARG A 7 4.05 12.37 20.61
CA ARG A 7 4.24 11.44 19.50
C ARG A 7 3.39 11.93 18.32
N PRO A 8 3.88 11.80 17.07
CA PRO A 8 3.08 12.10 15.91
C PRO A 8 1.81 11.21 15.93
N GLN A 9 0.70 11.72 15.43
CA GLN A 9 -0.54 10.94 15.33
C GLN A 9 -0.69 10.39 13.92
N MET A 10 -1.03 9.11 13.81
CA MET A 10 -1.23 8.49 12.50
C MET A 10 -2.40 9.15 11.75
N PRO A 11 -2.18 9.66 10.52
CA PRO A 11 -3.23 10.33 9.76
C PRO A 11 -4.37 9.38 9.39
N GLY A 12 -5.58 9.93 9.21
CA GLY A 12 -6.76 9.15 8.81
C GLY A 12 -6.89 8.96 7.28
N SER A 13 -6.27 9.85 6.51
CA SER A 13 -6.13 9.77 5.06
C SER A 13 -4.85 10.50 4.63
N ILE A 14 -4.21 10.03 3.57
CA ILE A 14 -3.08 10.71 2.94
C ILE A 14 -3.40 10.91 1.46
N GLU A 15 -3.24 12.13 0.97
CA GLU A 15 -3.40 12.44 -0.44
C GLU A 15 -2.36 11.67 -1.27
N THR A 16 -2.80 11.08 -2.37
CA THR A 16 -1.94 10.27 -3.22
C THR A 16 -1.04 11.14 -4.08
N SER A 17 0.27 10.84 -4.11
CA SER A 17 1.15 11.40 -5.13
C SER A 17 0.84 10.78 -6.49
N ASP A 18 0.68 11.63 -7.51
CA ASP A 18 0.29 11.22 -8.85
C ASP A 18 1.45 11.22 -9.83
N PRO A 19 1.54 10.21 -10.70
CA PRO A 19 2.51 10.27 -11.78
C PRO A 19 2.17 11.45 -12.70
N SER A 20 3.19 12.25 -13.02
CA SER A 20 3.12 13.21 -14.12
C SER A 20 3.05 12.48 -15.45
N HIS A 21 2.26 12.99 -16.38
CA HIS A 21 2.20 12.45 -17.74
C HIS A 21 3.46 12.87 -18.53
N GLY A 22 4.02 11.95 -19.34
CA GLY A 22 5.15 12.24 -20.21
C GLY A 22 6.15 11.10 -20.30
N LYS A 23 7.30 11.38 -20.91
CA LYS A 23 8.42 10.44 -20.97
C LYS A 23 8.99 10.24 -19.56
N PRO A 24 9.20 8.99 -19.10
CA PRO A 24 9.84 8.76 -17.81
C PRO A 24 11.21 9.46 -17.78
N PRO A 25 11.51 10.17 -16.67
CA PRO A 25 12.82 10.79 -16.49
C PRO A 25 13.92 9.72 -16.40
N THR A 26 15.15 10.08 -16.72
CA THR A 26 16.30 9.15 -16.76
C THR A 26 17.43 9.61 -15.84
N GLY A 27 18.26 8.68 -15.38
CA GLY A 27 19.48 8.95 -14.59
C GLY A 27 19.43 8.36 -13.18
N ASP A 28 20.55 8.45 -12.46
CA ASP A 28 20.80 7.71 -11.21
C ASP A 28 19.92 8.12 -10.01
N GLY A 29 19.15 9.21 -10.15
CA GLY A 29 18.19 9.68 -9.14
C GLY A 29 16.79 9.09 -9.25
N TRP A 30 16.55 8.18 -10.21
CA TRP A 30 15.21 7.67 -10.51
C TRP A 30 15.11 6.16 -10.30
N ALA A 31 14.03 5.75 -9.65
CA ALA A 31 13.57 4.37 -9.64
C ALA A 31 12.45 4.21 -10.67
N HIS A 32 12.44 3.09 -11.38
CA HIS A 32 11.41 2.74 -12.34
C HIS A 32 10.62 1.53 -11.85
N GLU A 33 9.31 1.65 -11.85
CA GLU A 33 8.39 0.56 -11.51
C GLU A 33 7.42 0.32 -12.66
N VAL A 34 6.98 -0.94 -12.79
CA VAL A 34 5.98 -1.31 -13.78
C VAL A 34 4.64 -0.70 -13.38
N LYS A 35 4.04 0.10 -14.26
CA LYS A 35 2.66 0.52 -14.07
C LYS A 35 1.74 -0.66 -14.35
N TRP A 36 1.06 -1.18 -13.33
CA TRP A 36 0.04 -2.20 -13.55
C TRP A 36 -1.31 -1.58 -13.93
N ASP A 37 -2.16 -2.37 -14.58
CA ASP A 37 -3.54 -2.03 -14.84
C ASP A 37 -4.42 -2.62 -13.72
N SER A 38 -4.70 -1.79 -12.73
CA SER A 38 -5.10 -2.19 -11.38
C SER A 38 -6.04 -1.17 -10.72
N TYR A 39 -6.37 -1.37 -9.44
CA TYR A 39 -6.95 -0.33 -8.60
C TYR A 39 -5.97 0.09 -7.50
N ARG A 40 -5.55 1.36 -7.48
CA ARG A 40 -4.76 1.91 -6.36
C ARG A 40 -5.59 1.90 -5.07
N GLY A 41 -5.00 1.35 -4.01
CA GLY A 41 -5.56 1.36 -2.67
C GLY A 41 -4.50 1.80 -1.66
N GLN A 42 -4.89 2.64 -0.71
CA GLN A 42 -4.07 2.98 0.45
C GLN A 42 -4.57 2.15 1.62
N ALA A 43 -3.72 1.28 2.16
CA ALA A 43 -4.06 0.42 3.29
C ALA A 43 -3.57 1.04 4.60
N HIS A 44 -4.52 1.25 5.51
CA HIS A 44 -4.29 1.73 6.87
C HIS A 44 -4.49 0.57 7.82
N ARG A 45 -3.41 0.13 8.45
CA ARG A 45 -3.46 -0.86 9.51
C ARG A 45 -3.42 -0.16 10.85
N ARG A 46 -4.40 -0.48 11.70
CA ARG A 46 -4.43 -0.11 13.13
C ARG A 46 -4.61 -1.35 13.97
N ASN A 47 -3.61 -1.66 14.79
CA ASN A 47 -3.53 -2.95 15.48
C ASN A 47 -3.74 -4.11 14.49
N ARG A 48 -4.84 -4.87 14.61
CA ARG A 48 -5.16 -6.00 13.72
C ARG A 48 -6.20 -5.69 12.65
N SER A 49 -6.70 -4.45 12.59
CA SER A 49 -7.70 -4.04 11.62
C SER A 49 -7.03 -3.34 10.44
N VAL A 50 -7.45 -3.67 9.23
CA VAL A 50 -6.98 -3.04 7.99
C VAL A 50 -8.16 -2.37 7.31
N LYS A 51 -7.98 -1.09 6.98
CA LYS A 51 -8.86 -0.34 6.11
C LYS A 51 -8.17 -0.09 4.77
N ILE A 52 -8.79 -0.50 3.67
CA ILE A 52 -8.31 -0.22 2.31
C ILE A 52 -9.17 0.89 1.73
N SER A 53 -8.56 2.02 1.41
CA SER A 53 -9.27 3.15 0.80
C SER A 53 -8.81 3.35 -0.64
N THR A 54 -9.75 3.57 -1.56
CA THR A 54 -9.41 3.98 -2.92
C THR A 54 -8.73 5.35 -2.93
N ARG A 55 -8.13 5.69 -4.06
CA ARG A 55 -7.68 7.05 -4.38
C ARG A 55 -8.67 8.17 -4.02
N ARG A 56 -9.98 7.92 -4.14
CA ARG A 56 -11.03 8.92 -3.84
C ARG A 56 -11.52 8.88 -2.38
N GLY A 57 -10.88 8.08 -1.52
CA GLY A 57 -11.23 7.92 -0.11
C GLY A 57 -12.37 6.92 0.16
N ASN A 58 -12.91 6.25 -0.86
CA ASN A 58 -13.95 5.23 -0.65
C ASN A 58 -13.35 4.01 0.06
N ASP A 59 -14.02 3.54 1.11
CA ASP A 59 -13.64 2.34 1.85
C ASP A 59 -14.02 1.08 1.06
N TRP A 60 -13.00 0.32 0.66
CA TRP A 60 -13.08 -0.92 -0.10
C TRP A 60 -12.61 -2.14 0.71
N SER A 61 -12.51 -2.02 2.03
CA SER A 61 -12.07 -3.11 2.90
C SER A 61 -12.96 -4.35 2.77
N LYS A 62 -14.28 -4.15 2.60
CA LYS A 62 -15.23 -5.25 2.34
C LYS A 62 -15.12 -5.80 0.92
N THR A 63 -14.89 -4.93 -0.06
CA THR A 63 -14.71 -5.32 -1.47
C THR A 63 -13.49 -6.22 -1.65
N PHE A 64 -12.45 -5.98 -0.86
CA PHE A 64 -11.20 -6.74 -0.88
C PHE A 64 -10.91 -7.38 0.48
N ALA A 65 -11.89 -8.12 1.02
CA ALA A 65 -11.80 -8.69 2.37
C ALA A 65 -10.60 -9.61 2.57
N LEU A 66 -10.31 -10.51 1.61
CA LEU A 66 -9.13 -11.39 1.69
C LEU A 66 -7.81 -10.62 1.64
N VAL A 67 -7.77 -9.53 0.86
CA VAL A 67 -6.60 -8.64 0.85
C VAL A 67 -6.44 -7.98 2.21
N ALA A 68 -7.50 -7.39 2.76
CA ALA A 68 -7.45 -6.74 4.08
C ALA A 68 -7.02 -7.72 5.18
N GLU A 69 -7.48 -8.97 5.14
CA GLU A 69 -7.04 -10.03 6.04
C GLU A 69 -5.55 -10.34 5.88
N ALA A 70 -5.08 -10.48 4.64
CA ALA A 70 -3.68 -10.77 4.33
C ALA A 70 -2.72 -9.61 4.64
N LEU A 71 -3.23 -8.38 4.69
CA LEU A 71 -2.54 -7.16 5.12
C LEU A 71 -2.53 -6.95 6.64
N SER A 72 -3.00 -7.93 7.43
CA SER A 72 -2.91 -7.88 8.89
C SER A 72 -1.47 -7.88 9.44
N TRP A 73 -0.45 -7.91 8.56
CA TRP A 73 1.01 -7.81 8.77
C TRP A 73 1.45 -8.03 10.22
N PRO A 74 2.01 -9.21 10.56
CA PRO A 74 2.23 -9.57 11.95
C PRO A 74 3.31 -8.73 12.66
N ARG A 75 4.06 -7.89 11.94
CA ARG A 75 5.27 -7.20 12.43
C ARG A 75 5.14 -5.69 12.67
N ALA A 76 3.99 -5.08 12.34
CA ALA A 76 3.70 -3.70 12.71
C ALA A 76 2.61 -3.66 13.79
N GLU A 77 2.42 -2.54 14.49
CA GLU A 77 1.20 -2.21 15.26
C GLU A 77 0.32 -1.25 14.46
N ASP A 78 0.93 -0.21 13.88
CA ASP A 78 0.26 0.79 13.06
C ASP A 78 1.09 1.06 11.80
N ALA A 79 0.45 0.97 10.63
CA ALA A 79 1.14 1.19 9.36
C ALA A 79 0.22 1.80 8.31
N ILE A 80 0.78 2.65 7.44
CA ILE A 80 0.11 3.09 6.23
C ILE A 80 1.00 2.77 5.04
N VAL A 81 0.47 2.01 4.08
CA VAL A 81 1.15 1.76 2.80
C VAL A 81 0.29 2.19 1.64
N ASP A 82 0.98 2.51 0.55
CA ASP A 82 0.37 2.67 -0.76
C ASP A 82 0.70 1.45 -1.63
N GLY A 83 -0.30 1.04 -2.41
CA GLY A 83 -0.22 -0.13 -3.26
C GLY A 83 -1.34 -0.22 -4.28
N GLU A 84 -1.33 -1.32 -5.01
CA GLU A 84 -2.29 -1.63 -6.05
C GLU A 84 -2.92 -3.00 -5.82
N VAL A 85 -4.25 -3.07 -5.94
CA VAL A 85 -4.99 -4.32 -5.97
C VAL A 85 -4.99 -4.83 -7.39
N VAL A 86 -4.44 -6.03 -7.60
CA VAL A 86 -4.22 -6.64 -8.91
C VAL A 86 -4.82 -8.03 -8.92
N ALA A 87 -5.57 -8.39 -9.96
CA ALA A 87 -5.91 -9.79 -10.21
C ALA A 87 -4.85 -10.40 -11.14
N LEU A 88 -4.39 -11.61 -10.86
CA LEU A 88 -3.41 -12.32 -11.67
C LEU A 88 -4.05 -13.46 -12.47
N THR A 89 -3.61 -13.61 -13.71
CA THR A 89 -3.88 -14.76 -14.58
C THR A 89 -2.54 -15.24 -15.13
N GLY A 90 -2.09 -16.43 -14.72
CA GLY A 90 -0.78 -16.95 -15.12
C GLY A 90 0.40 -16.09 -14.67
N GLY A 91 0.26 -15.38 -13.54
CA GLY A 91 1.27 -14.46 -13.00
C GLY A 91 1.26 -13.07 -13.64
N LEU A 92 0.40 -12.81 -14.63
CA LEU A 92 0.26 -11.51 -15.27
C LEU A 92 -1.01 -10.79 -14.80
N PRO A 93 -1.00 -9.45 -14.70
CA PRO A 93 -2.20 -8.68 -14.37
C PRO A 93 -3.32 -8.89 -15.37
N ASP A 94 -4.54 -9.02 -14.84
CA ASP A 94 -5.77 -9.17 -15.60
C ASP A 94 -6.84 -8.23 -15.04
N LEU A 95 -6.89 -7.01 -15.56
CA LEU A 95 -7.87 -6.00 -15.15
C LEU A 95 -9.32 -6.46 -15.42
N ARG A 96 -9.55 -7.28 -16.46
CA ARG A 96 -10.90 -7.79 -16.76
C ARG A 96 -11.34 -8.75 -15.67
N LYS A 97 -10.45 -9.63 -15.22
CA LYS A 97 -10.70 -10.53 -14.09
C LYS A 97 -10.93 -9.76 -12.80
N LEU A 98 -10.09 -8.76 -12.51
CA LEU A 98 -10.24 -7.90 -11.34
C LEU A 98 -11.64 -7.27 -11.29
N ARG A 99 -12.11 -6.71 -12.41
CA ARG A 99 -13.46 -6.12 -12.52
C ARG A 99 -14.59 -7.12 -12.30
N ARG A 100 -14.46 -8.34 -12.83
CA ARG A 100 -15.47 -9.40 -12.67
C ARG A 100 -15.54 -9.93 -11.24
N GLN A 101 -14.44 -9.91 -10.52
CA GLN A 101 -14.32 -10.44 -9.15
C GLN A 101 -14.42 -9.35 -8.08
N LEU A 102 -14.84 -8.12 -8.43
CA LEU A 102 -15.04 -7.06 -7.44
C LEU A 102 -16.08 -7.49 -6.41
N GLY A 103 -15.69 -7.52 -5.14
CA GLY A 103 -16.56 -7.92 -4.03
C GLY A 103 -16.61 -9.43 -3.78
N GLU A 104 -15.96 -10.24 -4.62
CA GLU A 104 -15.88 -11.69 -4.45
C GLU A 104 -14.52 -12.08 -3.83
N PRO A 105 -14.51 -12.93 -2.78
CA PRO A 105 -13.27 -13.50 -2.27
C PRO A 105 -12.54 -14.30 -3.36
N SER A 106 -11.35 -13.84 -3.76
CA SER A 106 -10.54 -14.46 -4.80
C SER A 106 -9.07 -14.55 -4.37
N PRO A 107 -8.45 -15.74 -4.37
CA PRO A 107 -7.02 -15.90 -4.08
C PRO A 107 -6.13 -15.35 -5.21
N ASP A 108 -6.72 -15.08 -6.39
CA ASP A 108 -6.01 -14.49 -7.52
C ASP A 108 -5.86 -12.97 -7.41
N ILE A 109 -6.54 -12.35 -6.43
CA ILE A 109 -6.43 -10.93 -6.14
C ILE A 109 -5.34 -10.73 -5.07
N VAL A 110 -4.28 -10.03 -5.46
CA VAL A 110 -3.15 -9.69 -4.59
C VAL A 110 -3.06 -8.18 -4.40
N TYR A 111 -2.30 -7.78 -3.38
CA TYR A 111 -1.96 -6.38 -3.15
C TYR A 111 -0.47 -6.16 -3.32
N GLN A 112 -0.11 -5.41 -4.36
CA GLN A 112 1.25 -5.02 -4.67
C GLN A 112 1.57 -3.72 -3.96
N VAL A 113 2.43 -3.76 -2.96
CA VAL A 113 2.84 -2.60 -2.17
C VAL A 113 4.06 -1.95 -2.80
N PHE A 114 4.03 -0.63 -2.96
CA PHE A 114 5.15 0.14 -3.52
C PHE A 114 5.66 1.26 -2.60
N ASP A 115 4.91 1.69 -1.57
CA ASP A 115 5.37 2.73 -0.64
C ASP A 115 4.94 2.50 0.81
N LEU A 116 5.77 2.93 1.78
CA LEU A 116 5.47 2.95 3.22
C LEU A 116 5.45 4.40 3.69
N LEU A 117 4.28 4.84 4.14
CA LEU A 117 4.04 6.24 4.52
C LEU A 117 4.10 6.45 6.03
N TRP A 118 3.77 5.41 6.81
CA TRP A 118 3.78 5.42 8.26
C TRP A 118 4.15 4.06 8.81
N HIS A 119 4.94 4.02 9.89
CA HIS A 119 5.27 2.79 10.62
C HIS A 119 5.46 3.08 12.12
N ASP A 120 4.63 2.46 12.97
CA ASP A 120 4.79 2.39 14.43
C ASP A 120 5.17 3.71 15.13
N GLY A 121 4.46 4.79 14.79
CA GLY A 121 4.64 6.10 15.41
C GLY A 121 5.54 7.05 14.61
N GLU A 122 6.12 6.59 13.50
CA GLU A 122 6.99 7.37 12.63
C GLU A 122 6.28 7.73 11.32
N ASP A 123 6.24 9.03 11.02
CA ASP A 123 5.80 9.54 9.71
C ASP A 123 6.99 9.53 8.76
N LEU A 124 6.91 8.70 7.72
CA LEU A 124 8.01 8.50 6.78
C LEU A 124 7.89 9.38 5.53
N ARG A 125 6.83 10.18 5.39
CA ARG A 125 6.54 10.91 4.14
C ARG A 125 7.61 11.96 3.79
N SER A 126 8.34 12.48 4.77
CA SER A 126 9.47 13.38 4.55
C SER A 126 10.75 12.67 4.14
N GLU A 127 10.82 11.35 4.29
CA GLU A 127 12.00 10.55 3.93
C GLU A 127 12.11 10.37 2.42
N HIS A 128 13.32 10.12 1.94
CA HIS A 128 13.56 9.75 0.55
C HIS A 128 12.89 8.41 0.22
N TYR A 129 12.38 8.27 -1.01
CA TYR A 129 11.71 7.06 -1.48
C TYR A 129 12.51 5.77 -1.23
N VAL A 130 13.84 5.80 -1.45
CA VAL A 130 14.71 4.63 -1.22
C VAL A 130 14.69 4.18 0.25
N VAL A 131 14.62 5.13 1.19
CA VAL A 131 14.51 4.83 2.63
C VAL A 131 13.17 4.16 2.93
N ARG A 132 12.07 4.73 2.43
CA ARG A 132 10.73 4.18 2.62
C ARG A 132 10.60 2.78 2.02
N ARG A 133 11.14 2.56 0.83
CA ARG A 133 11.12 1.25 0.15
C ARG A 133 11.99 0.20 0.82
N ASN A 134 13.13 0.57 1.39
CA ASN A 134 13.92 -0.36 2.17
C ASN A 134 13.19 -0.79 3.46
N ARG A 135 12.50 0.14 4.12
CA ARG A 135 11.70 -0.15 5.32
C ARG A 135 10.46 -1.01 5.05
N LEU A 136 9.91 -1.02 3.84
CA LEU A 136 8.80 -1.91 3.46
C LEU A 136 9.09 -3.41 3.66
N ARG A 137 10.35 -3.83 3.59
CA ARG A 137 10.72 -5.25 3.74
C ARG A 137 10.37 -5.80 5.12
N GLU A 138 10.50 -4.98 6.17
CA GLU A 138 10.24 -5.39 7.55
C GLU A 138 8.79 -5.82 7.81
N PRO A 139 7.75 -5.03 7.44
CA PRO A 139 6.35 -5.38 7.68
C PRO A 139 5.79 -6.47 6.75
N ILE A 140 6.32 -6.59 5.52
CA ILE A 140 5.67 -7.38 4.44
C ILE A 140 6.16 -8.84 4.36
N ASP A 141 7.32 -9.16 4.95
CA ASP A 141 8.07 -10.41 4.81
C ASP A 141 7.31 -11.74 5.07
N LYS A 142 6.05 -11.71 5.53
CA LYS A 142 5.22 -12.89 5.84
C LYS A 142 3.71 -12.74 5.54
N GLY A 143 3.28 -11.75 4.76
CA GLY A 143 1.85 -11.47 4.46
C GLY A 143 1.44 -11.79 3.01
N GLY A 144 0.15 -11.66 2.68
CA GLY A 144 -0.32 -11.75 1.28
C GLY A 144 -0.16 -10.45 0.48
N ALA A 145 0.53 -9.45 1.05
CA ALA A 145 1.12 -8.35 0.30
C ALA A 145 2.38 -8.83 -0.42
N GLN A 146 2.57 -8.34 -1.63
CA GLN A 146 3.80 -8.55 -2.40
C GLN A 146 4.48 -7.19 -2.61
N LEU A 147 5.82 -7.18 -2.56
CA LEU A 147 6.59 -5.97 -2.90
C LEU A 147 6.67 -5.84 -4.41
N GLN A 148 6.36 -4.65 -4.89
CA GLN A 148 6.59 -4.25 -6.28
C GLN A 148 8.04 -3.81 -6.50
#